data_AF-K3YZR1-F1
#
_entry.id   AF-K3YZR1-F1
#
_cell.length_a   1.000
_cell.length_b   1.000
_cell.length_c   1.000
_cell.angle_alpha   90.00
_cell.angle_beta   90.00
_cell.angle_gamma   90.00
#
_symmetry.space_group_name_H-M   'P 1'
#
loop_
_entity.id
_entity.type
_entity.pdbx_description
1 polymer ?
#
loop_
_entity_poly.entity_id
_entity_poly.type
_entity_poly.pdbx_seq_one_letter_code
_entity_poly.pdbx_strand_id
1 'polypeptide(L)'
;SVAAAALPLPPVSLLNQPPPLLKNMLINTAEASYLAGAGAICLRPEPPARLAQRRLPPAGSSSTARAASNGLRTHCMKTWNPFTNRRYEALSYLPPLTAESVAKEVDFILAKGWVPCLEFDKAGEIHRSNSRMPGYYDGRYWTLWKLPMFGCAGAAEVRRELDECRREYPDAYIRLIAFDSSRQCQCMSFVVHKPAHAPPAAASPAASN
;
A
#
# COMPACT_ATOMS: atom_id res chain seq x y z
N SER A 1 -0.92 59.04 -20.83
CA SER A 1 -1.13 58.64 -22.24
C SER A 1 0.11 57.88 -22.68
N VAL A 2 -0.07 56.64 -23.16
CA VAL A 2 0.89 55.70 -23.82
C VAL A 2 2.12 55.29 -22.96
N ALA A 3 2.61 54.05 -22.92
CA ALA A 3 2.37 52.83 -23.68
C ALA A 3 2.73 51.60 -22.81
N ALA A 4 1.83 50.62 -22.71
CA ALA A 4 2.16 49.30 -22.18
C ALA A 4 2.89 48.50 -23.27
N ALA A 5 4.11 48.05 -23.00
CA ALA A 5 4.86 47.19 -23.90
C ALA A 5 4.23 45.79 -23.90
N ALA A 6 3.43 45.51 -24.93
CA ALA A 6 2.91 44.19 -25.22
C ALA A 6 4.04 43.30 -25.75
N LEU A 7 4.42 42.28 -24.98
CA LEU A 7 5.25 41.18 -25.46
C LEU A 7 4.42 40.29 -26.41
N PRO A 8 4.97 39.87 -27.56
CA PRO A 8 4.22 39.14 -28.57
C PRO A 8 3.92 37.70 -28.11
N LEU A 9 2.64 37.31 -28.23
CA LEU A 9 2.18 35.94 -28.06
C LEU A 9 2.69 35.06 -29.23
N PRO A 10 3.14 33.82 -28.98
CA PRO A 10 3.57 32.92 -30.05
C PRO A 10 2.37 32.43 -30.89
N PRO A 11 2.59 32.12 -32.18
CA PRO A 11 1.52 31.80 -33.13
C PRO A 11 0.81 30.48 -32.82
N VAL A 12 -0.52 30.51 -33.01
CA VAL A 12 -1.46 29.39 -32.92
C VAL A 12 -1.26 28.45 -34.12
N SER A 13 -0.20 27.65 -34.11
CA SER A 13 0.01 26.58 -35.10
C SER A 13 0.73 25.35 -34.52
N LEU A 14 0.72 25.18 -33.19
CA LEU A 14 1.34 24.06 -32.49
C LEU A 14 0.35 23.19 -31.70
N LEU A 15 -0.95 23.29 -32.01
CA LEU A 15 -2.01 22.63 -31.23
C LEU A 15 -2.55 21.32 -31.85
N ASN A 16 -1.80 20.66 -32.73
CA ASN A 16 -2.21 19.36 -33.26
C ASN A 16 -1.05 18.40 -33.58
N GLN A 17 -0.03 18.34 -32.71
CA GLN A 17 1.02 17.33 -32.79
C GLN A 17 0.94 16.44 -31.54
N PRO A 18 0.79 15.11 -31.68
CA PRO A 18 0.79 14.20 -30.53
C PRO A 18 2.18 14.19 -29.88
N PRO A 19 2.27 14.07 -28.54
CA PRO A 19 3.56 14.05 -27.85
C PRO A 19 4.40 12.84 -28.30
N PRO A 20 5.72 12.99 -28.51
CA PRO A 20 6.60 11.85 -28.78
C PRO A 20 6.86 11.08 -27.48
N LEU A 21 5.93 10.19 -27.12
CA LEU A 21 6.17 9.10 -26.18
C LEU A 21 6.16 7.79 -26.95
N LEU A 22 7.34 7.18 -27.14
CA LEU A 22 7.60 5.73 -27.26
C LEU A 22 8.92 5.48 -28.02
N LYS A 23 10.06 5.81 -27.39
CA LYS A 23 11.37 5.23 -27.75
C LYS A 23 12.18 5.08 -26.47
N ASN A 24 11.96 3.96 -25.76
CA ASN A 24 12.91 3.26 -24.86
C ASN A 24 12.20 2.39 -23.80
N MET A 25 11.29 1.50 -24.20
CA MET A 25 11.00 0.32 -23.37
C MET A 25 10.37 -0.83 -24.16
N LEU A 26 11.00 -1.21 -25.27
CA LEU A 26 10.64 -2.40 -26.04
C LEU A 26 11.92 -3.05 -26.57
N ILE A 27 12.80 -3.51 -25.67
CA ILE A 27 13.80 -4.52 -25.98
C ILE A 27 13.97 -5.38 -24.73
N ASN A 28 13.34 -6.55 -24.74
CA ASN A 28 13.93 -7.82 -24.30
C ASN A 28 12.86 -8.91 -24.34
N THR A 29 12.46 -9.28 -25.54
CA THR A 29 11.88 -10.60 -25.81
C THR A 29 12.48 -11.14 -27.10
N ALA A 30 13.06 -12.34 -26.96
CA ALA A 30 13.47 -13.29 -27.98
C ALA A 30 14.66 -12.92 -28.87
N GLU A 31 15.85 -13.44 -28.52
CA GLU A 31 16.61 -14.32 -29.41
C GLU A 31 17.48 -15.27 -28.57
N ALA A 32 17.16 -16.56 -28.61
CA ALA A 32 18.11 -17.65 -28.45
C ALA A 32 17.58 -18.79 -29.31
N SER A 33 17.91 -18.69 -30.59
CA SER A 33 17.54 -19.60 -31.65
C SER A 33 18.19 -20.97 -31.47
N TYR A 34 17.42 -21.98 -31.86
CA TYR A 34 17.81 -23.36 -32.06
C TYR A 34 19.10 -23.49 -32.89
N LEU A 35 20.07 -24.24 -32.37
CA LEU A 35 20.94 -25.09 -33.18
C LEU A 35 20.76 -26.53 -32.70
N ALA A 36 20.05 -27.30 -33.50
CA ALA A 36 20.06 -28.75 -33.46
C ALA A 36 21.42 -29.25 -33.97
N GLY A 37 22.04 -30.19 -33.24
CA GLY A 37 23.30 -30.80 -33.67
C GLY A 37 23.89 -31.80 -32.68
N ALA A 38 23.43 -33.05 -32.78
CA ALA A 38 24.13 -34.30 -32.48
C ALA A 38 24.71 -34.55 -31.07
N GLY A 39 24.11 -35.48 -30.35
CA GLY A 39 24.74 -36.15 -29.19
C GLY A 39 23.74 -36.66 -28.15
N ALA A 40 22.96 -37.68 -28.48
CA ALA A 40 22.14 -38.36 -27.49
C ALA A 40 23.03 -39.17 -26.54
N ILE A 41 23.24 -38.66 -25.31
CA ILE A 41 23.57 -39.48 -24.14
C ILE A 41 22.39 -39.35 -23.19
N CYS A 42 21.45 -40.29 -23.30
CA CYS A 42 20.35 -40.42 -22.36
C CYS A 42 20.91 -40.92 -21.01
N LEU A 43 21.23 -40.01 -20.09
CA LEU A 43 21.42 -40.38 -18.69
C LEU A 43 20.06 -40.79 -18.13
N ARG A 44 19.89 -42.09 -17.91
CA ARG A 44 18.75 -42.66 -17.18
C ARG A 44 18.61 -41.95 -15.83
N PRO A 45 17.42 -41.46 -15.44
CA PRO A 45 17.17 -41.12 -14.06
C PRO A 45 17.19 -42.42 -13.23
N GLU A 46 18.09 -42.49 -12.26
CA GLU A 46 18.09 -43.51 -11.21
C GLU A 46 16.72 -43.53 -10.51
N PRO A 47 16.11 -44.71 -10.30
CA PRO A 47 14.90 -44.79 -9.48
C PRO A 47 15.24 -44.31 -8.05
N PRO A 48 14.31 -43.62 -7.36
CA PRO A 48 14.56 -43.21 -5.99
C PRO A 48 14.88 -44.45 -5.16
N ALA A 49 16.02 -44.44 -4.48
CA ALA A 49 16.44 -45.51 -3.58
C ALA A 49 15.26 -45.87 -2.68
N ARG A 50 14.82 -47.14 -2.74
CA ARG A 50 13.81 -47.67 -1.83
C ARG A 50 14.30 -47.42 -0.41
N LEU A 51 13.70 -46.45 0.26
CA LEU A 51 13.81 -46.31 1.70
C LEU A 51 13.38 -47.67 2.26
N ALA A 52 14.34 -48.42 2.83
CA ALA A 52 14.07 -49.70 3.43
C ALA A 52 12.88 -49.51 4.39
N GLN A 53 11.77 -50.19 4.11
CA GLN A 53 10.64 -50.24 5.03
C GLN A 53 11.17 -50.84 6.32
N ARG A 54 11.48 -49.96 7.28
CA ARG A 54 11.82 -50.34 8.63
C ARG A 54 10.59 -51.09 9.14
N ARG A 55 10.69 -52.42 9.22
CA ARG A 55 9.62 -53.27 9.74
C ARG A 55 9.19 -52.69 11.08
N LEU A 56 7.92 -52.35 11.19
CA LEU A 56 7.30 -52.03 12.47
C LEU A 56 7.46 -53.25 13.39
N PRO A 57 7.84 -53.08 14.66
CA PRO A 57 7.92 -54.19 15.60
C PRO A 57 6.53 -54.83 15.77
N PRO A 58 6.45 -56.14 16.04
CA PRO A 58 5.17 -56.82 16.23
C PRO A 58 4.41 -56.22 17.42
N ALA A 59 3.09 -56.13 17.26
CA ALA A 59 2.16 -55.58 18.24
C ALA A 59 2.29 -56.33 19.58
N GLY A 60 2.91 -55.68 20.56
CA GLY A 60 3.28 -56.31 21.82
C GLY A 60 3.92 -55.35 22.81
N SER A 61 3.36 -54.15 22.96
CA SER A 61 3.36 -53.37 24.21
C SER A 61 2.44 -52.17 24.00
N SER A 62 1.49 -51.98 24.91
CA SER A 62 0.58 -50.84 24.92
C SER A 62 1.33 -49.57 25.31
N SER A 63 2.19 -49.08 24.42
CA SER A 63 2.52 -47.66 24.44
C SER A 63 1.27 -46.93 23.97
N THR A 64 0.38 -46.61 24.91
CA THR A 64 -0.61 -45.56 24.73
C THR A 64 0.18 -44.30 24.48
N ALA A 65 0.49 -44.03 23.21
CA ALA A 65 0.96 -42.73 22.78
C ALA A 65 -0.14 -41.77 23.22
N ARG A 66 0.06 -41.11 24.37
CA ARG A 66 -0.83 -40.06 24.83
C ARG A 66 -0.88 -39.06 23.69
N ALA A 67 -2.01 -39.03 22.98
CA ALA A 67 -2.27 -38.01 21.99
C ALA A 67 -1.99 -36.67 22.68
N ALA A 68 -1.12 -35.86 22.09
CA ALA A 68 -0.78 -34.56 22.63
C ALA A 68 -2.09 -33.77 22.78
N SER A 69 -2.59 -33.67 24.02
CA SER A 69 -3.84 -32.98 24.30
C SER A 69 -3.53 -31.50 24.44
N ASN A 70 -3.65 -30.76 23.35
CA ASN A 70 -3.59 -29.29 23.39
C ASN A 70 -4.81 -28.67 24.10
N GLY A 71 -5.77 -29.49 24.55
CA GLY A 71 -7.09 -29.07 25.05
C GLY A 71 -7.08 -28.10 26.23
N LEU A 72 -6.04 -28.07 27.08
CA LEU A 72 -5.91 -27.06 28.14
C LEU A 72 -5.14 -25.80 27.73
N ARG A 73 -4.36 -25.85 26.65
CA ARG A 73 -3.56 -24.71 26.15
C ARG A 73 -4.26 -23.90 25.06
N THR A 74 -5.42 -24.35 24.58
CA THR A 74 -6.25 -23.61 23.60
C THR A 74 -6.95 -22.41 24.22
N HIS A 75 -7.23 -22.40 25.53
CA HIS A 75 -7.94 -21.30 26.19
C HIS A 75 -7.12 -20.00 26.27
N CYS A 76 -5.79 -20.06 26.21
CA CYS A 76 -4.92 -18.87 26.18
C CYS A 76 -4.57 -18.40 24.75
N MET A 77 -4.99 -19.15 23.73
CA MET A 77 -4.81 -18.75 22.33
C MET A 77 -5.83 -17.68 21.97
N LYS A 78 -5.33 -16.50 21.59
CA LYS A 78 -6.18 -15.42 21.07
C LYS A 78 -6.26 -15.53 19.55
N THR A 79 -7.47 -15.51 19.02
CA THR A 79 -7.69 -15.43 17.57
C THR A 79 -7.75 -13.97 17.15
N TRP A 80 -7.08 -13.63 16.06
CA TRP A 80 -7.18 -12.30 15.47
C TRP A 80 -8.57 -12.09 14.87
N ASN A 81 -9.23 -10.99 15.19
CA ASN A 81 -10.55 -10.67 14.64
C ASN A 81 -10.41 -10.27 13.16
N PRO A 82 -11.04 -11.01 12.21
CA PRO A 82 -10.93 -10.74 10.78
C PRO A 82 -11.89 -9.66 10.26
N PHE A 83 -12.92 -9.26 11.03
CA PHE A 83 -14.01 -8.43 10.51
C PHE A 83 -13.88 -6.94 10.87
N THR A 84 -13.42 -6.60 12.07
CA THR A 84 -13.46 -5.21 12.57
C THR A 84 -12.09 -4.51 12.56
N ASN A 85 -11.05 -5.17 12.04
CA ASN A 85 -9.66 -4.73 12.16
C ASN A 85 -9.09 -4.21 10.84
N ARG A 86 -9.80 -3.30 10.16
CA ARG A 86 -9.28 -2.63 8.96
C ARG A 86 -8.07 -1.75 9.32
N ARG A 87 -7.03 -1.79 8.46
CA ARG A 87 -5.74 -1.12 8.66
C ARG A 87 -5.51 -0.09 7.58
N TYR A 88 -4.63 0.87 7.87
CA TYR A 88 -4.36 2.04 7.05
C TYR A 88 -2.85 2.28 6.96
N GLU A 89 -2.10 1.22 6.65
CA GLU A 89 -0.63 1.25 6.53
C GLU A 89 0.09 1.61 7.85
N ALA A 90 1.17 2.39 7.77
CA ALA A 90 2.06 2.66 8.88
C ALA A 90 1.32 3.25 10.10
N LEU A 91 1.76 2.85 11.30
CA LEU A 91 1.20 3.23 12.61
C LEU A 91 -0.24 2.74 12.88
N SER A 92 -0.94 2.16 11.90
CA SER A 92 -2.36 1.77 12.07
C SER A 92 -2.62 0.53 12.94
N TYR A 93 -1.56 -0.20 13.32
CA TYR A 93 -1.61 -1.31 14.29
C TYR A 93 -1.45 -0.86 15.74
N LEU A 94 -0.95 0.37 15.94
CA LEU A 94 -0.77 0.93 17.26
C LEU A 94 -2.11 1.43 17.83
N PRO A 95 -2.19 1.69 19.15
CA PRO A 95 -3.28 2.45 19.72
C PRO A 95 -3.47 3.79 18.98
N PRO A 96 -4.69 4.36 18.99
CA PRO A 96 -4.95 5.66 18.37
C PRO A 96 -3.93 6.72 18.81
N LEU A 97 -3.32 7.40 17.85
CA LEU A 97 -2.29 8.39 18.12
C LEU A 97 -2.89 9.60 18.85
N THR A 98 -2.26 9.99 19.95
CA THR A 98 -2.61 11.22 20.66
C THR A 98 -2.11 12.44 19.89
N ALA A 99 -2.67 13.62 20.16
CA ALA A 99 -2.24 14.86 19.53
C ALA A 99 -0.75 15.17 19.78
N GLU A 100 -0.20 14.74 20.92
CA GLU A 100 1.22 14.87 21.25
C GLU A 100 2.10 13.93 20.43
N SER A 101 1.66 12.68 20.24
CA SER A 101 2.36 11.73 19.36
C SER A 101 2.37 12.23 17.92
N VAL A 102 1.24 12.73 17.42
CA VAL A 102 1.17 13.31 16.07
C VAL A 102 2.12 14.50 15.94
N ALA A 103 2.21 15.36 16.96
CA ALA A 103 3.15 16.48 16.95
C ALA A 103 4.61 16.01 16.84
N LYS A 104 4.99 14.95 17.58
CA LYS A 104 6.34 14.36 17.50
C LYS A 104 6.65 13.79 16.12
N GLU A 105 5.69 13.13 15.47
CA GLU A 105 5.86 12.64 14.10
C GLU A 105 6.03 13.79 13.10
N VAL A 106 5.31 14.90 13.30
CA VAL A 106 5.50 16.12 12.49
C VAL A 106 6.87 16.73 12.73
N ASP A 107 7.31 16.84 13.98
CA ASP A 107 8.65 17.34 14.30
C ASP A 107 9.75 16.47 13.66
N PHE A 108 9.54 15.15 13.61
CA PHE A 108 10.42 14.23 12.89
C PHE A 108 10.46 14.51 11.38
N ILE A 109 9.30 14.75 10.75
CA ILE A 109 9.21 15.11 9.32
C ILE A 109 9.98 16.40 9.05
N LEU A 110 9.80 17.42 9.90
CA LEU A 110 10.48 18.72 9.76
C LEU A 110 11.99 18.59 9.98
N ALA A 111 12.43 17.79 10.97
CA ALA A 111 13.85 17.52 11.21
C ALA A 111 14.54 16.79 10.06
N LYS A 112 13.78 16.04 9.25
CA LYS A 112 14.27 15.41 8.01
C LYS A 112 14.27 16.34 6.79
N GLY A 113 13.73 17.56 6.93
CA GLY A 113 13.57 18.49 5.81
C GLY A 113 12.49 18.04 4.82
N TRP A 114 11.55 17.20 5.25
CA TRP A 114 10.43 16.75 4.41
C TRP A 114 9.25 17.70 4.53
N VAL A 115 8.42 17.75 3.49
CA VAL A 115 7.25 18.63 3.42
C VAL A 115 6.00 17.86 3.83
N PRO A 116 5.34 18.21 4.95
CA PRO A 116 4.09 17.59 5.36
C PRO A 116 2.93 18.03 4.48
N CYS A 117 1.96 17.14 4.28
CA CYS A 117 0.71 17.41 3.58
C CYS A 117 -0.42 16.56 4.17
N LEU A 118 -1.65 17.05 4.07
CA LEU A 118 -2.84 16.36 4.53
C LEU A 118 -3.63 15.86 3.32
N GLU A 119 -4.16 14.66 3.44
CA GLU A 119 -5.10 14.09 2.49
C GLU A 119 -6.30 13.52 3.23
N PHE A 120 -7.46 13.58 2.59
CA PHE A 120 -8.70 13.07 3.15
C PHE A 120 -9.51 12.29 2.11
N ASP A 121 -10.28 11.32 2.61
CA ASP A 121 -11.17 10.51 1.79
C ASP A 121 -12.35 9.99 2.64
N LYS A 122 -13.50 9.78 2.01
CA LYS A 122 -14.69 9.24 2.69
C LYS A 122 -14.68 7.71 2.76
N ALA A 123 -14.14 7.03 1.75
CA ALA A 123 -14.20 5.58 1.66
C ALA A 123 -13.10 4.89 2.48
N GLY A 124 -11.88 5.43 2.44
CA GLY A 124 -10.73 4.91 3.17
C GLY A 124 -10.34 3.49 2.77
N GLU A 125 -10.71 3.05 1.56
CA GLU A 125 -10.50 1.68 1.09
C GLU A 125 -9.97 1.59 -0.33
N ILE A 126 -9.17 0.55 -0.57
CA ILE A 126 -8.67 0.21 -1.89
C ILE A 126 -9.65 -0.80 -2.52
N HIS A 127 -10.08 -0.53 -3.74
CA HIS A 127 -10.93 -1.42 -4.53
C HIS A 127 -10.41 -1.58 -5.96
N ARG A 128 -11.08 -2.41 -6.77
CA ARG A 128 -10.69 -2.71 -8.16
C ARG A 128 -11.93 -2.72 -9.06
N SER A 129 -12.49 -1.54 -9.29
CA SER A 129 -13.67 -1.35 -10.14
C SER A 129 -13.30 -1.12 -11.60
N ASN A 130 -12.20 -0.40 -11.87
CA ASN A 130 -11.88 0.05 -13.23
C ASN A 130 -10.98 -0.94 -14.00
N SER A 131 -10.04 -1.60 -13.32
CA SER A 131 -9.15 -2.58 -13.95
C SER A 131 -8.66 -3.63 -12.96
N ARG A 132 -8.32 -4.81 -13.49
CA ARG A 132 -7.75 -5.95 -12.75
C ARG A 132 -6.34 -6.33 -13.21
N MET A 133 -5.70 -5.49 -14.02
CA MET A 133 -4.31 -5.71 -14.40
C MET A 133 -3.37 -5.65 -13.17
N PRO A 134 -2.27 -6.41 -13.17
CA PRO A 134 -1.29 -6.38 -12.07
C PRO A 134 -0.81 -4.95 -11.78
N GLY A 135 -0.75 -4.57 -10.50
CA GLY A 135 -0.30 -3.24 -10.07
C GLY A 135 -1.36 -2.12 -10.14
N TYR A 136 -2.55 -2.39 -10.69
CA TYR A 136 -3.65 -1.42 -10.72
C TYR A 136 -4.64 -1.63 -9.57
N TYR A 137 -4.90 -0.53 -8.85
CA TYR A 137 -5.85 -0.44 -7.75
C TYR A 137 -6.48 0.96 -7.70
N ASP A 138 -7.79 0.99 -7.45
CA ASP A 138 -8.59 2.21 -7.21
C ASP A 138 -8.56 2.56 -5.71
N GLY A 139 -8.81 3.82 -5.35
CA GLY A 139 -8.81 4.28 -3.95
C GLY A 139 -7.43 4.47 -3.31
N ARG A 140 -6.34 4.38 -4.09
CA ARG A 140 -4.97 4.68 -3.62
C ARG A 140 -4.77 6.18 -3.33
N TYR A 141 -5.25 7.01 -4.24
CA TYR A 141 -5.19 8.46 -4.13
C TYR A 141 -6.35 8.98 -3.32
N TRP A 142 -6.04 9.86 -2.38
CA TRP A 142 -7.02 10.60 -1.58
C TRP A 142 -7.04 12.05 -2.05
N THR A 143 -8.03 12.80 -1.60
CA THR A 143 -8.13 14.22 -1.96
C THR A 143 -7.15 15.03 -1.14
N LEU A 144 -6.37 15.88 -1.80
CA LEU A 144 -5.42 16.76 -1.14
C LEU A 144 -6.17 17.84 -0.34
N TRP A 145 -5.79 18.04 0.92
CA TRP A 145 -6.25 19.18 1.70
C TRP A 145 -5.33 20.38 1.40
N LYS A 146 -5.87 21.38 0.70
CA LYS A 146 -5.14 22.57 0.24
C LYS A 146 -3.89 22.17 -0.57
N LEU A 147 -2.70 22.54 -0.08
CA LEU A 147 -1.40 22.29 -0.72
C LEU A 147 -0.41 21.73 0.31
N PRO A 148 0.68 21.06 -0.12
CA PRO A 148 1.77 20.71 0.78
C PRO A 148 2.28 21.94 1.52
N MET A 149 2.55 21.79 2.82
CA MET A 149 2.84 22.91 3.71
C MET A 149 4.32 23.31 3.60
N PHE A 150 4.70 23.89 2.46
CA PHE A 150 6.06 24.34 2.19
C PHE A 150 6.49 25.41 3.20
N GLY A 151 7.67 25.23 3.80
CA GLY A 151 8.20 26.16 4.79
C GLY A 151 7.50 26.11 6.16
N CYS A 152 6.69 25.09 6.43
CA CYS A 152 6.08 24.86 7.75
C CYS A 152 7.16 24.81 8.84
N ALA A 153 7.04 25.67 9.85
CA ALA A 153 8.07 25.79 10.90
C ALA A 153 7.78 24.93 12.14
N GLY A 154 6.54 24.46 12.34
CA GLY A 154 6.22 23.66 13.50
C GLY A 154 4.90 22.88 13.43
N ALA A 155 4.78 21.88 14.30
CA ALA A 155 3.62 20.99 14.36
C ALA A 155 2.28 21.70 14.66
N ALA A 156 2.32 22.89 15.26
CA ALA A 156 1.13 23.68 15.54
C ALA A 156 0.37 24.09 14.26
N GLU A 157 1.10 24.41 13.18
CA GLU A 157 0.48 24.78 11.91
C GLU A 157 -0.23 23.57 11.28
N VAL A 158 0.45 22.42 11.25
CA VAL A 158 -0.14 21.16 10.75
C VAL A 158 -1.37 20.77 11.56
N ARG A 159 -1.33 20.95 12.90
CA ARG A 159 -2.46 20.66 13.77
C ARG A 159 -3.66 21.58 13.48
N ARG A 160 -3.43 22.87 13.24
CA ARG A 160 -4.48 23.82 12.86
C ARG A 160 -5.18 23.38 11.56
N GLU A 161 -4.41 23.00 10.56
CA GLU A 161 -4.96 22.51 9.28
C GLU A 161 -5.73 21.19 9.44
N LEU A 162 -5.23 20.30 10.29
CA LEU A 162 -5.91 19.05 10.62
C LEU A 162 -7.26 19.30 11.31
N ASP A 163 -7.29 20.21 12.28
CA ASP A 163 -8.52 20.55 13.00
C ASP A 163 -9.53 21.28 12.09
N GLU A 164 -9.04 22.08 11.14
CA GLU A 164 -9.89 22.69 10.10
C GLU A 164 -10.48 21.64 9.16
N CYS A 165 -9.66 20.69 8.67
CA CYS A 165 -10.12 19.60 7.81
C CYS A 165 -11.14 18.70 8.53
N ARG A 166 -10.92 18.41 9.83
CA ARG A 166 -11.87 17.63 10.66
C ARG A 166 -13.20 18.35 10.84
N ARG A 167 -13.18 19.67 10.96
CA ARG A 167 -14.39 20.49 11.14
C ARG A 167 -15.21 20.55 9.86
N GLU A 168 -14.56 20.67 8.71
CA GLU A 168 -15.22 20.69 7.40
C GLU A 168 -15.75 19.29 7.00
N TYR A 169 -14.95 18.26 7.24
CA TYR A 169 -15.25 16.87 6.88
C TYR A 169 -15.13 15.92 8.09
N PRO A 170 -16.10 15.95 9.02
CA PRO A 170 -16.06 15.13 10.23
C PRO A 170 -16.20 13.62 9.96
N ASP A 171 -16.82 13.27 8.83
CA ASP A 171 -17.07 11.90 8.36
C ASP A 171 -15.96 11.34 7.46
N ALA A 172 -14.89 12.10 7.22
CA ALA A 172 -13.77 11.66 6.38
C ALA A 172 -12.64 11.02 7.20
N TYR A 173 -11.92 10.09 6.58
CA TYR A 173 -10.59 9.69 7.00
C TYR A 173 -9.60 10.80 6.64
N ILE A 174 -8.66 11.09 7.54
CA ILE A 174 -7.60 12.06 7.26
C ILE A 174 -6.27 11.38 7.55
N ARG A 175 -5.35 11.47 6.60
CA ARG A 175 -3.99 10.99 6.72
C ARG A 175 -3.01 12.15 6.54
N LEU A 176 -1.90 12.04 7.24
CA LEU A 176 -0.75 12.90 7.07
C LEU A 176 0.29 12.16 6.24
N ILE A 177 0.74 12.83 5.19
CA ILE A 177 1.80 12.35 4.31
C ILE A 177 2.99 13.31 4.34
N ALA A 178 4.16 12.80 3.98
CA ALA A 178 5.36 13.62 3.86
C ALA A 178 6.09 13.33 2.55
N PHE A 179 6.54 14.39 1.88
CA PHE A 179 7.28 14.31 0.64
C PHE A 179 8.74 14.71 0.83
N ASP A 180 9.62 13.97 0.16
CA ASP A 180 11.02 14.31 0.00
C ASP A 180 11.26 14.79 -1.42
N SER A 181 11.60 16.07 -1.57
CA SER A 181 11.84 16.69 -2.87
C SER A 181 13.11 16.17 -3.55
N SER A 182 14.10 15.72 -2.77
CA SER A 182 15.39 15.25 -3.30
C SER A 182 15.25 13.86 -3.90
N ARG A 183 14.50 12.97 -3.24
CA ARG A 183 14.21 11.61 -3.74
C ARG A 183 12.97 11.53 -4.62
N GLN A 184 12.21 12.63 -4.72
CA GLN A 184 10.95 12.71 -5.46
C GLN A 184 9.95 11.61 -5.06
N CYS A 185 9.87 11.33 -3.77
CA CYS A 185 9.01 10.26 -3.27
C CYS A 185 8.27 10.64 -1.99
N GLN A 186 7.11 10.01 -1.80
CA GLN A 186 6.40 10.05 -0.54
C GLN A 186 7.11 9.14 0.46
N CYS A 187 7.59 9.73 1.56
CA CYS A 187 8.44 9.06 2.54
C CYS A 187 7.68 8.59 3.77
N MET A 188 6.53 9.19 4.04
CA MET A 188 5.72 8.86 5.21
C MET A 188 4.23 8.99 4.87
N SER A 189 3.43 8.13 5.49
CA SER A 189 1.97 8.12 5.37
C SER A 189 1.37 7.44 6.59
N PHE A 190 0.58 8.16 7.38
CA PHE A 190 -0.16 7.57 8.50
C PHE A 190 -1.48 8.29 8.73
N VAL A 191 -2.47 7.54 9.21
CA VAL A 191 -3.81 8.08 9.50
C VAL A 191 -3.80 8.83 10.83
N VAL A 192 -4.35 10.05 10.80
CA VAL A 192 -4.45 10.96 11.96
C VAL A 192 -5.90 11.16 12.42
N HIS A 193 -6.88 10.84 11.59
CA HIS A 193 -8.31 10.90 11.94
C HIS A 193 -9.08 9.75 11.30
N LYS A 194 -10.00 9.16 12.07
CA LYS A 194 -10.94 8.15 11.60
C LYS A 194 -12.35 8.61 11.96
N PRO A 195 -13.34 8.53 11.05
CA PRO A 195 -14.72 8.86 11.37
C PRO A 195 -15.26 7.90 12.44
N ALA A 196 -16.12 8.41 13.32
CA ALA A 196 -16.73 7.63 14.40
C ALA A 196 -17.65 6.52 13.87
N HIS A 197 -18.33 6.79 12.76
CA HIS A 197 -19.07 5.80 11.98
C HIS A 197 -18.30 5.56 10.69
N ALA A 198 -17.44 4.53 10.69
CA ALA A 198 -16.86 4.06 9.44
C ALA A 198 -18.02 3.61 8.53
N PRO A 199 -18.13 4.11 7.29
CA PRO A 199 -19.14 3.60 6.37
C PRO A 199 -18.97 2.08 6.26
N PRO A 200 -20.07 1.31 6.27
CA PRO A 200 -19.99 -0.14 6.14
C PRO A 200 -19.20 -0.46 4.88
N ALA A 201 -18.19 -1.33 5.02
CA ALA A 201 -17.39 -1.83 3.91
C ALA A 201 -18.35 -2.19 2.76
N ALA A 202 -18.16 -1.56 1.60
CA ALA A 202 -19.11 -1.65 0.49
C ALA A 202 -19.54 -3.12 0.31
N ALA A 203 -20.83 -3.39 0.52
CA ALA A 203 -21.38 -4.72 0.37
C ALA A 203 -21.00 -5.23 -1.03
N SER A 204 -20.23 -6.32 -1.09
CA SER A 204 -20.01 -7.03 -2.34
C SER A 204 -21.38 -7.31 -2.96
N PRO A 205 -21.60 -7.04 -4.27
CA PRO A 205 -22.87 -7.36 -4.89
C PRO A 205 -23.11 -8.85 -4.67
N ALA A 206 -24.20 -9.16 -3.96
CA ALA A 206 -24.67 -10.51 -3.77
C ALA A 206 -24.79 -11.13 -5.17
N ALA A 207 -24.06 -12.21 -5.41
CA ALA A 207 -24.23 -13.01 -6.61
C ALA A 207 -25.71 -13.41 -6.67
N SER A 208 -26.44 -12.86 -7.63
CA SER A 208 -27.79 -13.31 -7.94
C SER A 208 -27.70 -14.75 -8.43
N ASN A 209 -28.40 -15.64 -7.73
CA ASN A 209 -28.62 -17.04 -8.11
C ASN A 209 -29.26 -17.16 -9.50
#